data_AF-A0A968TTU7-F1
#
_entry.id   AF-A0A968TTU7-F1
#
_cell.length_a   1.000
_cell.length_b   1.000
_cell.length_c   1.000
_cell.angle_alpha   90.00
_cell.angle_beta   90.00
_cell.angle_gamma   90.00
#
_symmetry.space_group_name_H-M   'P 1'
#
loop_
_entity.id
_entity.type
_entity.pdbx_description
1 polymer ?
#
loop_
_entity_poly.entity_id
_entity_poly.type
_entity_poly.pdbx_seq_one_letter_code
_entity_poly.pdbx_strand_id
1 'polypeptide(L)'
;MNILKVPLPEQAGEDSVSFLPLLKGETPESFREGIIHHSYNGIFAIRCGEWKLLACRGSGGWSLSEDAAAANPIVQLYNLADDPMEKNNLYDSHRTKADEMMKLLNHYCQSDRSVSISAVQR
;
A
#
# COMPACT_ATOMS: atom_id res chain seq x y z
N MET A 1 -14.86 -12.13 13.95
CA MET A 1 -15.16 -10.70 13.79
C MET A 1 -15.26 -10.03 15.15
N ASN A 2 -14.27 -9.20 15.47
CA ASN A 2 -13.81 -8.92 16.85
C ASN A 2 -14.81 -8.25 17.78
N ILE A 3 -15.75 -7.48 17.24
CA ILE A 3 -16.83 -6.86 18.03
C ILE A 3 -17.82 -7.92 18.52
N LEU A 4 -18.18 -8.88 17.65
CA LEU A 4 -19.16 -9.93 17.94
C LEU A 4 -18.54 -11.14 18.64
N LYS A 5 -17.21 -11.20 18.75
CA LYS A 5 -16.46 -12.34 19.33
C LYS A 5 -16.75 -13.70 18.66
N VAL A 6 -17.14 -13.69 17.38
CA VAL A 6 -17.38 -14.89 16.58
C VAL A 6 -16.13 -15.24 15.76
N PRO A 7 -15.70 -16.51 15.64
CA PRO A 7 -14.61 -16.87 14.74
C PRO A 7 -14.95 -16.56 13.28
N LEU A 8 -13.95 -16.18 12.47
CA LEU A 8 -14.11 -16.10 11.02
C LEU A 8 -13.78 -17.47 10.40
N PRO A 9 -14.44 -17.85 9.29
CA PRO A 9 -13.96 -18.95 8.45
C PRO A 9 -12.48 -18.75 8.07
N GLU A 10 -11.77 -19.84 7.80
CA GLU A 10 -10.32 -19.82 7.55
C GLU A 10 -9.90 -18.89 6.39
N GLN A 11 -10.75 -18.79 5.37
CA GLN A 11 -10.52 -18.00 4.14
C GLN A 11 -11.26 -16.66 4.15
N ALA A 12 -11.78 -16.23 5.31
CA ALA A 12 -12.51 -14.96 5.42
C ALA A 12 -11.63 -13.88 6.07
N GLY A 13 -11.52 -12.74 5.39
CA GLY A 13 -10.80 -11.57 5.92
C GLY A 13 -9.28 -11.73 5.90
N GLU A 14 -8.74 -12.40 4.88
CA GLU A 14 -7.29 -12.66 4.73
C GLU A 14 -6.44 -11.37 4.77
N ASP A 15 -6.99 -10.27 4.25
CA ASP A 15 -6.34 -8.95 4.23
C ASP A 15 -6.78 -8.04 5.40
N SER A 16 -7.69 -8.53 6.25
CA SER A 16 -8.31 -7.75 7.32
C SER A 16 -7.45 -7.78 8.58
N VAL A 17 -7.13 -6.60 9.10
CA VAL A 17 -6.58 -6.42 10.45
C VAL A 17 -7.57 -5.63 11.28
N SER A 18 -7.74 -6.04 12.53
CA SER A 18 -8.67 -5.41 13.45
C SER A 18 -8.28 -3.96 13.76
N PHE A 19 -9.15 -3.02 13.45
CA PHE A 19 -9.02 -1.62 13.91
C PHE A 19 -9.64 -1.40 15.31
N LEU A 20 -10.22 -2.44 15.93
CA LEU A 20 -10.92 -2.33 17.23
C LEU A 20 -10.05 -1.78 18.38
N PRO A 21 -8.75 -2.13 18.52
CA PRO A 21 -7.89 -1.53 19.55
C PRO A 21 -7.84 0.00 19.46
N LEU A 22 -7.72 0.54 18.24
CA LEU A 22 -7.71 1.99 18.01
C LEU A 22 -9.04 2.64 18.40
N LEU A 23 -10.17 1.97 18.16
CA LEU A 23 -11.49 2.45 18.60
C LEU A 23 -11.65 2.47 20.12
N LYS A 24 -10.84 1.70 20.86
CA LYS A 24 -10.81 1.69 22.33
C LYS A 24 -9.83 2.72 22.91
N GLY A 25 -9.14 3.49 22.07
CA GLY A 25 -8.13 4.46 22.49
C GLY A 25 -6.75 3.84 22.74
N GLU A 26 -6.53 2.58 22.34
CA GLU A 26 -5.22 1.96 22.39
C GLU A 26 -4.34 2.51 21.24
N THR A 27 -3.04 2.63 21.45
CA THR A 27 -2.07 3.10 20.43
C THR A 27 -1.06 1.99 20.09
N PRO A 28 -1.51 0.92 19.41
CA PRO A 28 -0.64 -0.17 19.01
C PRO A 28 0.41 0.31 18.00
N GLU A 29 1.59 -0.31 18.02
CA GLU A 29 2.56 -0.16 16.93
C GLU A 29 1.89 -0.52 15.59
N SER A 30 2.31 0.14 14.50
CA SER A 30 1.64 0.05 13.20
C SER A 30 1.31 -1.39 12.84
N PHE A 31 0.01 -1.66 12.64
CA PHE A 31 -0.50 -2.98 12.31
C PHE A 31 -0.06 -3.50 10.93
N ARG A 32 0.47 -2.62 10.07
CA ARG A 32 0.83 -2.95 8.69
C ARG A 32 2.11 -2.23 8.32
N GLU A 33 2.98 -2.94 7.61
CA GLU A 33 4.19 -2.37 7.01
C GLU A 33 3.84 -1.49 5.79
N GLY A 34 2.81 -1.86 5.03
CA GLY A 34 2.27 -1.06 3.94
C GLY A 34 0.78 -1.28 3.67
N ILE A 35 0.20 -0.38 2.87
CA ILE A 35 -1.17 -0.43 2.36
C ILE A 35 -1.12 -0.54 0.84
N ILE A 36 -1.76 -1.57 0.29
CA ILE A 36 -1.93 -1.71 -1.16
C ILE A 36 -3.12 -0.88 -1.62
N HIS A 37 -2.91 -0.13 -2.69
CA HIS A 37 -3.93 0.54 -3.47
C HIS A 37 -4.00 -0.12 -4.84
N HIS A 38 -5.19 -0.16 -5.43
CA HIS A 38 -5.35 -0.50 -6.83
C HIS A 38 -6.21 0.56 -7.52
N SER A 39 -5.90 0.82 -8.77
CA SER A 39 -6.65 1.73 -9.62
C SER A 39 -7.76 0.98 -10.38
N TYR A 40 -8.62 1.74 -11.06
CA TYR A 40 -9.64 1.20 -11.95
C TYR A 40 -9.04 0.30 -13.04
N ASN A 41 -7.86 0.64 -13.58
CA ASN A 41 -7.20 -0.18 -14.61
C ASN A 41 -6.39 -1.34 -14.03
N GLY A 42 -6.55 -1.67 -12.75
CA GLY A 42 -5.81 -2.75 -12.09
C GLY A 42 -4.35 -2.45 -11.81
N ILE A 43 -3.90 -1.19 -11.96
CA ILE A 43 -2.55 -0.79 -11.57
C ILE A 43 -2.46 -0.73 -10.05
N PHE A 44 -1.45 -1.41 -9.50
CA PHE A 44 -1.14 -1.40 -8.08
C PHE A 44 -0.24 -0.22 -7.67
N ALA A 45 -0.43 0.20 -6.44
CA ALA A 45 0.42 1.13 -5.72
C ALA A 45 0.56 0.68 -4.26
N ILE A 46 1.65 1.06 -3.60
CA ILE A 46 1.87 0.75 -2.18
C ILE A 46 2.20 2.02 -1.41
N ARG A 47 1.60 2.17 -0.23
CA ARG A 47 1.93 3.24 0.73
C ARG A 47 2.57 2.65 1.97
N CYS A 48 3.76 3.13 2.32
CA CYS A 48 4.50 2.76 3.52
C CYS A 48 4.80 4.03 4.32
N GLY A 49 4.03 4.28 5.38
CA GLY A 49 4.09 5.55 6.12
C GLY A 49 3.80 6.75 5.23
N GLU A 50 4.80 7.61 5.08
CA GLU A 50 4.75 8.83 4.26
C GLU A 50 5.01 8.56 2.78
N TRP A 51 5.62 7.43 2.44
CA TRP A 51 6.00 7.13 1.06
C TRP A 51 4.89 6.43 0.31
N LYS A 52 4.68 6.81 -0.96
CA LYS A 52 3.76 6.15 -1.88
C LYS A 52 4.44 5.86 -3.21
N LEU A 53 4.36 4.62 -3.66
CA LEU A 53 4.90 4.15 -4.94
C LEU A 53 3.77 3.71 -5.86
N LEU A 54 3.80 4.13 -7.12
CA LEU A 54 2.87 3.73 -8.17
C LEU A 54 3.62 2.94 -9.24
N ALA A 55 3.09 1.78 -9.63
CA ALA A 55 3.67 0.92 -10.67
C ALA A 55 3.15 1.29 -12.09
N CYS A 56 3.12 2.57 -12.43
CA CYS A 56 2.71 3.07 -13.75
C CYS A 56 3.37 4.42 -14.07
N ARG A 57 3.21 4.90 -15.32
CA ARG A 57 3.72 6.22 -15.76
C ARG A 57 2.74 7.35 -15.50
N GLY A 58 1.44 7.06 -15.63
CA GLY A 58 0.34 7.98 -15.51
C GLY A 58 -0.33 7.90 -14.14
N SER A 59 -1.65 8.10 -14.11
CA SER A 59 -2.45 8.06 -12.88
C SER A 59 -2.97 6.66 -12.52
N GLY A 60 -2.81 5.67 -13.41
CA GLY A 60 -3.48 4.37 -13.32
C GLY A 60 -4.99 4.43 -13.59
N GLY A 61 -5.56 5.58 -13.93
CA GLY A 61 -7.01 5.74 -14.14
C GLY A 61 -7.35 6.84 -15.13
N TRP A 62 -8.33 7.68 -14.78
CA TRP A 62 -8.92 8.64 -15.71
C TRP A 62 -8.20 9.99 -15.83
N SER A 63 -7.28 10.31 -14.91
CA SER A 63 -6.74 11.68 -14.80
C SER A 63 -5.57 11.96 -15.74
N LEU A 64 -4.63 11.01 -15.81
CA LEU A 64 -3.46 11.05 -16.70
C LEU A 64 -3.28 9.64 -17.27
N SER A 65 -3.36 9.52 -18.61
CA SER A 65 -3.18 8.24 -19.30
C SER A 65 -1.70 7.87 -19.42
N GLU A 66 -1.42 6.58 -19.61
CA GLU A 66 -0.05 6.08 -19.83
C GLU A 66 0.60 6.70 -21.07
N ASP A 67 -0.16 6.86 -22.16
CA ASP A 67 0.34 7.44 -23.41
C ASP A 67 0.71 8.91 -23.25
N ALA A 68 -0.11 9.69 -22.51
CA ALA A 68 0.19 11.09 -22.21
C ALA A 68 1.40 11.21 -21.26
N ALA A 69 1.62 10.20 -20.42
CA ALA A 69 2.76 10.10 -19.52
C ALA A 69 3.92 9.29 -20.12
N ALA A 70 3.99 9.13 -21.44
CA ALA A 70 5.04 8.35 -22.10
C ALA A 70 6.47 8.88 -21.85
N ALA A 71 6.64 10.09 -21.29
CA ALA A 71 7.95 10.59 -20.88
C ALA A 71 8.34 10.20 -19.42
N ASN A 72 7.37 9.86 -18.57
CA ASN A 72 7.59 9.54 -17.16
C ASN A 72 8.23 8.16 -16.98
N PRO A 73 8.98 7.89 -15.90
CA PRO A 73 9.39 6.54 -15.57
C PRO A 73 8.18 5.61 -15.38
N ILE A 74 8.37 4.31 -15.61
CA ILE A 74 7.34 3.25 -15.43
C ILE A 74 6.92 3.12 -13.96
N VAL A 75 7.72 3.66 -13.04
CA VAL A 75 7.49 3.69 -11.60
C VAL A 75 7.58 5.13 -11.13
N GLN A 76 6.65 5.53 -10.27
CA GLN A 76 6.63 6.85 -9.63
C GLN A 76 6.74 6.69 -8.12
N LEU A 77 7.41 7.62 -7.45
CA LEU A 77 7.60 7.63 -6.00
C LEU A 77 7.32 9.04 -5.45
N TYR A 78 6.52 9.11 -4.39
CA TYR A 78 6.12 10.36 -3.74
C TYR A 78 6.30 10.28 -2.23
N ASN A 79 6.64 11.41 -1.62
CA ASN A 79 6.53 11.60 -0.17
C ASN A 79 5.26 12.41 0.11
N LEU A 80 4.25 11.77 0.70
CA LEU A 80 2.94 12.37 0.98
C LEU A 80 2.94 13.32 2.19
N ALA A 81 3.98 13.31 3.03
CA ALA A 81 4.12 14.30 4.09
C ALA A 81 4.41 15.69 3.51
N ASP A 82 5.27 15.74 2.48
CA ASP A 82 5.68 16.98 1.82
C ASP A 82 4.83 17.30 0.58
N ASP A 83 4.39 16.28 -0.14
CA ASP A 83 3.68 16.38 -1.41
C ASP A 83 2.42 15.49 -1.42
N PRO A 84 1.37 15.88 -0.68
CA PRO A 84 0.11 15.14 -0.63
C PRO A 84 -0.64 15.12 -1.97
N MET A 85 -0.24 15.96 -2.94
CA MET A 85 -0.85 16.09 -4.26
C MET A 85 -0.09 15.32 -5.36
N GLU A 86 0.96 14.59 -5.01
CA GLU A 86 1.71 13.71 -5.94
C GLU A 86 2.24 14.44 -7.19
N LYS A 87 2.76 15.65 -7.00
CA LYS A 87 3.27 16.51 -8.08
C LYS A 87 4.73 16.25 -8.42
N ASN A 88 5.54 15.91 -7.42
CA ASN A 88 6.98 15.80 -7.53
C ASN A 88 7.41 14.34 -7.46
N ASN A 89 7.64 13.73 -8.63
CA ASN A 89 8.14 12.36 -8.68
C ASN A 89 9.61 12.30 -8.21
N LEU A 90 9.85 11.60 -7.10
CA LEU A 90 11.15 11.43 -6.45
C LEU A 90 11.85 10.12 -6.84
N TYR A 91 11.32 9.37 -7.81
CA TYR A 91 11.87 8.07 -8.21
C TYR A 91 13.36 8.12 -8.54
N ASP A 92 13.79 9.09 -9.36
CA ASP A 92 15.19 9.16 -9.79
C ASP A 92 16.17 9.53 -8.66
N SER A 93 15.71 10.33 -7.69
CA SER A 93 16.53 10.75 -6.55
C SER A 93 16.51 9.74 -5.39
N HIS A 94 15.50 8.88 -5.31
CA HIS A 94 15.30 7.93 -4.21
C HIS A 94 15.08 6.49 -4.73
N ARG A 95 15.86 6.05 -5.72
CA ARG A 95 15.75 4.71 -6.33
C ARG A 95 15.80 3.57 -5.31
N THR A 96 16.69 3.65 -4.32
CA THR A 96 16.79 2.62 -3.27
C THR A 96 15.48 2.45 -2.51
N LYS A 97 14.78 3.55 -2.20
CA LYS A 97 13.47 3.51 -1.53
C LYS A 97 12.39 2.93 -2.46
N ALA A 98 12.43 3.31 -3.74
CA ALA A 98 11.52 2.75 -4.74
C ALA A 98 11.70 1.22 -4.87
N ASP A 99 12.95 0.74 -4.88
CA ASP A 99 13.26 -0.69 -4.98
C ASP A 99 12.79 -1.47 -3.74
N GLU A 100 12.98 -0.90 -2.54
CA GLU A 100 12.47 -1.45 -1.27
C GLU A 100 10.95 -1.61 -1.33
N MET A 101 10.24 -0.54 -1.70
CA MET A 101 8.79 -0.53 -1.77
C MET A 101 8.26 -1.44 -2.88
N MET A 102 8.94 -1.51 -4.02
CA MET A 102 8.58 -2.41 -5.12
C MET A 102 8.73 -3.88 -4.71
N LYS A 103 9.78 -4.22 -3.94
CA LYS A 103 9.93 -5.57 -3.37
C LYS A 103 8.78 -5.90 -2.42
N LEU A 104 8.40 -4.96 -1.55
CA LEU A 104 7.30 -5.16 -0.61
C LEU A 104 5.95 -5.30 -1.34
N LEU A 105 5.70 -4.48 -2.37
CA LEU A 105 4.52 -4.61 -3.23
C LEU A 105 4.45 -6.01 -3.86
N ASN A 106 5.54 -6.46 -4.47
CA ASN A 106 5.60 -7.79 -5.07
C ASN A 106 5.39 -8.90 -4.04
N HIS A 107 5.94 -8.76 -2.85
CA HIS A 107 5.70 -9.70 -1.75
C HIS A 107 4.21 -9.81 -1.45
N TYR A 108 3.50 -8.70 -1.28
CA TYR A 108 2.05 -8.72 -1.02
C TYR A 108 1.22 -9.26 -2.19
N CYS A 109 1.63 -9.02 -3.43
CA CYS A 109 0.93 -9.56 -4.60
C CYS A 109 1.16 -11.07 -4.82
N GLN A 110 2.24 -11.62 -4.28
CA GLN A 110 2.62 -13.04 -4.47
C GLN A 110 2.35 -13.90 -3.24
N SER A 111 2.19 -13.30 -2.07
CA SER A 111 1.89 -14.03 -0.84
C SER A 111 0.48 -14.64 -0.89
N ASP A 112 0.33 -15.88 -0.43
CA ASP A 112 -0.98 -16.51 -0.21
C ASP A 112 -1.84 -15.76 0.82
N ARG A 113 -1.24 -14.83 1.60
CA ARG A 113 -1.93 -13.90 2.51
C ARG A 113 -1.20 -12.56 2.55
N SER A 114 -1.93 -11.45 2.40
CA SER A 114 -1.32 -10.11 2.40
C SER A 114 -0.88 -9.61 3.78
N VAL A 115 -1.24 -10.31 4.87
CA VAL A 115 -0.82 -9.95 6.23
C VAL A 115 -0.15 -11.14 6.91
N SER A 116 1.07 -10.93 7.40
CA SER A 116 1.75 -11.91 8.24
C SER A 116 1.02 -12.07 9.58
N ILE A 117 0.64 -13.31 9.92
CA ILE A 117 -0.10 -13.67 11.14
C ILE A 117 0.74 -13.47 12.42
N SER A 118 2.03 -13.14 12.31
CA SER A 118 2.93 -12.91 13.45
C SER A 118 2.51 -11.76 14.36
N ALA A 119 1.62 -10.85 13.92
CA ALA A 119 1.16 -9.70 14.70
C ALA A 119 -0.03 -9.97 15.64
N VAL A 120 -0.61 -11.18 15.66
CA VAL A 120 -1.84 -11.48 16.42
C VAL A 120 -1.58 -12.25 17.74
N GLN A 121 -0.33 -12.59 18.06
CA GLN A 121 0.00 -13.23 19.34
C GLN A 121 0.68 -12.27 20.31
N ARG A 122 -0.12 -11.64 21.17
CA ARG A 122 0.06 -11.56 22.64
C ARG A 122 -1.18 -11.00 23.31
#